data_AF-V2V834-F1
#
_entry.id   AF-V2V834-F1
#
_cell.length_a   1.000
_cell.length_b   1.000
_cell.length_c   1.000
_cell.angle_alpha   90.00
_cell.angle_beta   90.00
_cell.angle_gamma   90.00
#
_symmetry.space_group_name_H-M   'P 1'
#
loop_
_entity.id
_entity.type
_entity.pdbx_description
1 polymer ?
#
loop_
_entity_poly.entity_id
_entity_poly.type
_entity_poly.pdbx_seq_one_letter_code
_entity_poly.pdbx_strand_id
1 'polypeptide(L)' 'MLTCRQATQLLSEKQDRQLVLREQSNLQLHLLVCRSCRRYGKQIKTLSQLSKTFIKYDD' A
#
# COMPACT_ATOMS: atom_id res chain seq x y z
N MET A 1 11.46 -12.28 -7.03
CA MET A 1 10.64 -12.06 -5.83
C MET A 1 10.91 -10.67 -5.31
N LEU A 2 9.88 -9.89 -4.96
CA LEU A 2 10.07 -8.58 -4.33
C LEU A 2 10.67 -8.76 -2.92
N THR A 3 11.58 -7.87 -2.54
CA THR A 3 12.00 -7.75 -1.14
C THR A 3 10.92 -7.05 -0.32
N CYS A 4 10.94 -7.22 1.02
CA CYS A 4 10.01 -6.50 1.90
C CYS A 4 10.11 -4.98 1.70
N ARG A 5 11.33 -4.44 1.47
CA ARG A 5 11.54 -3.00 1.19
C ARG A 5 10.86 -2.55 -0.10
N GLN A 6 10.99 -3.32 -1.17
CA GLN A 6 10.31 -3.02 -2.44
C GLN A 6 8.79 -3.14 -2.31
N ALA A 7 8.31 -4.14 -1.57
CA ALA A 7 6.88 -4.31 -1.32
C ALA A 7 6.29 -3.14 -0.51
N THR A 8 6.97 -2.69 0.54
CA THR A 8 6.54 -1.51 1.32
C THR A 8 6.59 -0.23 0.49
N GLN A 9 7.60 -0.08 -0.37
CA GLN A 9 7.71 1.06 -1.28
C GLN A 9 6.53 1.08 -2.27
N LEU A 10 6.23 -0.04 -2.94
CA LEU A 10 5.07 -0.15 -3.83
C LEU A 10 3.74 0.08 -3.10
N LEU A 11 3.62 -0.35 -1.83
CA LEU A 11 2.43 -0.08 -1.01
C LEU A 11 2.24 1.40 -0.71
N SER A 12 3.33 2.13 -0.49
CA SER A 12 3.32 3.58 -0.34
C SER A 12 2.99 4.27 -1.65
N GLU A 13 3.70 3.92 -2.74
CA GLU A 13 3.46 4.48 -4.07
C GLU A 13 2.03 4.25 -4.55
N LYS A 14 1.39 3.14 -4.15
CA LYS A 14 -0.03 2.89 -4.45
C LYS A 14 -0.99 3.94 -3.85
N GLN A 15 -0.58 4.66 -2.81
CA GLN A 15 -1.40 5.75 -2.25
C GLN A 15 -1.33 7.02 -3.11
N ASP A 16 -0.18 7.26 -3.75
CA ASP A 16 0.09 8.49 -4.50
C ASP A 16 -0.15 8.31 -6.00
N ARG A 17 0.14 7.13 -6.55
CA ARG A 17 -0.02 6.77 -7.96
C ARG A 17 -0.71 5.42 -8.15
N GLN A 18 -1.28 5.22 -9.33
CA GLN A 18 -1.69 3.88 -9.74
C GLN A 18 -0.46 3.04 -10.10
N LEU A 19 -0.39 1.83 -9.52
CA LEU A 19 0.62 0.85 -9.87
C LEU A 19 0.27 0.18 -11.20
N VAL A 20 1.27 -0.14 -12.03
CA VAL A 20 1.03 -0.92 -13.26
C VAL A 20 0.71 -2.38 -12.94
N LEU A 21 0.05 -3.08 -13.86
CA LEU A 21 -0.45 -4.46 -13.64
C LEU A 21 0.65 -5.42 -13.16
N ARG A 22 1.88 -5.30 -13.68
CA ARG A 22 3.04 -6.10 -13.25
C ARG A 22 3.47 -5.82 -11.81
N GLU A 23 3.45 -4.56 -11.38
CA GLU A 23 3.76 -4.17 -10.00
C GLU A 23 2.69 -4.69 -9.05
N GLN A 24 1.42 -4.60 -9.45
CA GLN A 24 0.30 -5.09 -8.66
C GLN A 24 0.35 -6.60 -8.47
N SER A 25 0.59 -7.37 -9.54
CA SER A 25 0.66 -8.84 -9.46
C SER A 25 1.83 -9.30 -8.58
N ASN A 26 3.02 -8.72 -8.77
CA ASN A 26 4.19 -9.03 -7.96
C ASN A 26 3.98 -8.68 -6.48
N LEU A 27 3.37 -7.53 -6.20
CA LEU A 27 3.03 -7.13 -4.84
C LEU A 27 2.02 -8.10 -4.22
N GLN A 28 0.95 -8.49 -4.93
CA GLN A 28 -0.02 -9.45 -4.42
C GLN A 28 0.61 -10.79 -4.07
N LEU A 29 1.48 -11.33 -4.93
CA LEU A 29 2.23 -12.57 -4.66
C LEU A 29 3.09 -12.44 -3.39
N HIS A 30 3.78 -11.31 -3.20
CA HIS A 30 4.55 -11.07 -1.98
C HIS A 30 3.66 -10.99 -0.72
N LEU A 31 2.49 -10.36 -0.82
CA LEU A 31 1.54 -10.26 0.29
C LEU A 31 0.93 -11.61 0.69
N LEU A 32 0.88 -12.59 -0.23
CA LEU A 32 0.46 -13.95 0.08
C LEU A 32 1.39 -14.63 1.08
N VAL A 33 2.71 -14.44 0.91
CA VAL A 33 3.73 -15.09 1.73
C VAL A 33 4.14 -14.24 2.96
N CYS A 34 4.16 -12.92 2.83
CA CYS A 34 4.63 -12.03 3.89
C CYS A 34 3.47 -11.39 4.67
N ARG A 35 3.24 -11.89 5.89
CA ARG A 35 2.21 -11.37 6.80
C ARG A 35 2.50 -9.92 7.24
N SER A 36 3.76 -9.56 7.42
CA SER A 36 4.18 -8.23 7.87
C SER A 36 3.84 -7.15 6.83
N CYS A 37 4.22 -7.37 5.57
CA CYS A 37 3.87 -6.47 4.46
C CYS A 37 2.35 -6.37 4.28
N ARG A 38 1.61 -7.46 4.52
CA ARG A 38 0.13 -7.44 4.47
C ARG A 38 -0.47 -6.58 5.56
N ARG A 39 0.06 -6.63 6.79
CA ARG A 39 -0.37 -5.75 7.89
C ARG A 39 -0.06 -4.28 7.58
N TYR A 40 1.15 -4.00 7.12
CA TYR A 40 1.55 -2.65 6.71
C TYR A 40 0.63 -2.09 5.62
N GLY A 41 0.32 -2.88 4.59
CA GLY A 41 -0.60 -2.46 3.53
C GLY A 41 -2.01 -2.11 4.03
N LYS A 42 -2.50 -2.77 5.09
CA LYS A 42 -3.75 -2.38 5.76
C LYS A 42 -3.60 -1.07 6.53
N GLN A 43 -2.50 -0.90 7.28
CA GLN A 43 -2.25 0.31 8.08
C GLN A 43 -2.16 1.56 7.21
N ILE A 44 -1.38 1.53 6.12
CA ILE A 44 -1.20 2.70 5.27
C ILE A 44 -2.49 3.08 4.53
N LYS A 45 -3.33 2.09 4.17
CA LYS A 45 -4.66 2.34 3.61
C LYS A 45 -5.58 3.04 4.62
N THR A 46 -5.58 2.59 5.88
CA THR A 46 -6.34 3.26 6.94
C THR A 46 -5.86 4.69 7.15
N LEU A 47 -4.55 4.92 7.17
CA LEU A 47 -3.98 6.26 7.30
C LEU A 47 -4.38 7.17 6.13
N SER A 48 -4.32 6.69 4.89
CA SER A 48 -4.76 7.43 3.70
C SER A 48 -6.27 7.74 3.73
N GLN A 49 -7.08 6.81 4.24
CA GLN A 49 -8.52 7.06 4.37
C GLN A 49 -8.80 8.12 5.44
N LEU A 50 -8.11 8.05 6.58
CA LEU A 50 -8.25 9.04 7.65
C LEU A 50 -7.81 10.42 7.18
N SER A 51 -6.66 10.54 6.51
CA SER A 51 -6.19 11.84 6.01
C SER A 51 -7.18 12.49 5.04
N LYS A 52 -7.79 11.69 4.15
CA LYS A 52 -8.86 12.18 3.25
C LYS A 52 -10.10 12.63 4.01
N THR A 53 -10.48 11.93 5.07
CA THR A 53 -11.60 12.33 5.92
C THR A 53 -11.30 13.62 6.70
N PHE A 54 -10.06 13.79 7.19
CA PHE A 54 -9.64 15.01 7.88
C PHE A 54 -9.67 16.24 6.97
N ILE A 55 -9.14 16.13 5.74
CA ILE A 55 -9.21 17.23 4.76
C ILE A 55 -10.67 17.64 4.51
N LYS A 56 -11.60 16.67 4.46
CA LYS A 56 -13.03 16.94 4.27
C LYS A 56 -13.72 17.61 5.46
N TYR A 57 -13.12 17.61 6.66
CA TYR A 57 -13.68 18.26 7.85
C TYR A 57 -13.23 19.72 7.98
N ASP A 58 -12.09 20.08 7.36
CA ASP A 58 -11.52 21.43 7.38
C ASP A 58 -12.10 22.34 6.26
N ASP A 59 -12.93 21.78 5.36
CA ASP A 59 -13.79 22.47 4.37
C ASP A 59 -15.21 22.69 4.93
#